data_AF-A0A831UT61-F1
#
_entry.id   AF-A0A831UT61-F1
#
_cell.length_a   1.000
_cell.length_b   1.000
_cell.length_c   1.000
_cell.angle_alpha   90.00
_cell.angle_beta   90.00
_cell.angle_gamma   90.00
#
_symmetry.space_group_name_H-M   'P 1'
#
loop_
_entity.id
_entity.type
_entity.pdbx_description
1 polymer ?
#
loop_
_entity_poly.entity_id
_entity_poly.type
_entity_poly.pdbx_seq_one_letter_code
_entity_poly.pdbx_strand_id
1 'polypeptide(L)'
;MNFQEANRALYKGYLYSLILTIVLVVAVVVTALLILVPAYVVAEPPPYHVTGSQPPPAGQGEVAIGAFFALLAVVIAIAIALIAVFFLYIFRGYRALHRLGFKWAWWLAWGPIVEVVLALVAVPIVIISIPSAVYYDMGYQAGYGYPAWLGMITAAAPLLALFAIIVIIGLIIDVAHIIFLYDMHKYTKIGYFQISFILYIIGLVLSLIIFSVAAGVLATLVLFAEYITEMLAYREASRWTPPAAPSQ
;
A
#
# COMPACT_ATOMS: atom_id res chain seq x y z
N MET A 1 17.58 -6.84 22.18
CA MET A 1 17.60 -7.27 20.78
C MET A 1 18.88 -6.74 20.17
N ASN A 2 19.81 -7.62 19.86
CA ASN A 2 21.08 -7.23 19.23
C ASN A 2 20.88 -6.97 17.72
N PHE A 3 21.94 -6.55 17.03
CA PHE A 3 21.88 -6.24 15.59
C PHE A 3 21.37 -7.44 14.76
N GLN A 4 21.89 -8.63 15.02
CA GLN A 4 21.52 -9.84 14.29
C GLN A 4 20.04 -10.20 14.49
N GLU A 5 19.55 -10.14 15.72
CA GLU A 5 18.15 -10.39 16.05
C GLU A 5 17.24 -9.37 15.38
N ALA A 6 17.60 -8.08 15.41
CA ALA A 6 16.87 -7.00 14.77
C ALA A 6 16.66 -7.27 13.27
N ASN A 7 17.76 -7.57 12.55
CA ASN A 7 17.71 -7.90 11.14
C ASN A 7 16.97 -9.23 10.87
N ARG A 8 17.07 -10.22 11.77
CA ARG A 8 16.31 -11.47 11.65
C ARG A 8 14.80 -11.23 11.74
N ALA A 9 14.37 -10.33 12.63
CA ALA A 9 12.97 -9.94 12.73
C ALA A 9 12.51 -9.20 11.46
N LEU A 10 13.29 -8.25 10.95
CA LEU A 10 12.99 -7.56 9.69
C LEU A 10 12.86 -8.56 8.52
N TYR A 11 13.81 -9.50 8.38
CA TYR A 11 13.74 -10.54 7.36
C TYR A 11 12.43 -11.35 7.45
N LYS A 12 12.05 -11.82 8.65
CA LYS A 12 10.80 -12.55 8.85
C LYS A 12 9.58 -11.68 8.54
N GLY A 13 9.59 -10.42 8.97
CA GLY A 13 8.52 -9.47 8.70
C GLY A 13 8.31 -9.28 7.21
N TYR A 14 9.38 -9.01 6.46
CA TYR A 14 9.33 -8.87 5.01
C TYR A 14 8.86 -10.15 4.32
N LEU A 15 9.38 -11.30 4.74
CA LEU A 15 8.99 -12.60 4.17
C LEU A 15 7.49 -12.90 4.40
N TYR A 16 6.98 -12.69 5.62
CA TYR A 16 5.59 -12.95 5.93
C TYR A 16 4.66 -11.96 5.24
N SER A 17 5.03 -10.67 5.17
CA SER A 17 4.30 -9.67 4.40
C SER A 17 4.24 -10.04 2.91
N LEU A 18 5.36 -10.49 2.32
CA LEU A 18 5.39 -10.96 0.94
C LEU A 18 4.43 -12.13 0.70
N ILE A 19 4.47 -13.14 1.57
CA ILE A 19 3.59 -14.31 1.47
C ILE A 19 2.12 -13.87 1.55
N LEU A 20 1.77 -13.02 2.52
CA LEU A 20 0.41 -12.50 2.68
C LEU A 20 -0.05 -11.69 1.45
N THR A 21 0.83 -10.85 0.89
CA THR A 21 0.54 -10.09 -0.32
C THR A 21 0.32 -11.00 -1.52
N ILE A 22 1.13 -12.06 -1.69
CA ILE A 22 0.93 -13.05 -2.76
C ILE A 22 -0.42 -13.75 -2.59
N VAL A 23 -0.76 -14.18 -1.37
CA VAL A 23 -2.06 -14.80 -1.08
C VAL A 23 -3.21 -13.84 -1.40
N LEU A 24 -3.08 -12.55 -1.07
CA LEU A 24 -4.07 -11.52 -1.39
C LEU A 24 -4.24 -11.36 -2.91
N VAL A 25 -3.14 -11.25 -3.65
CA VAL A 25 -3.18 -11.12 -5.12
C VAL A 25 -3.85 -12.34 -5.73
N VAL A 26 -3.51 -13.55 -5.29
CA VAL A 26 -4.15 -14.79 -5.76
C VAL A 26 -5.65 -14.77 -5.43
N ALA A 27 -6.05 -14.39 -4.22
CA ALA A 27 -7.46 -14.32 -3.82
C ALA A 27 -8.26 -13.31 -4.67
N VAL A 28 -7.67 -12.14 -4.95
CA VAL A 28 -8.28 -11.11 -5.81
C VAL A 28 -8.42 -11.63 -7.25
N VAL A 29 -7.37 -12.24 -7.81
CA VAL A 29 -7.40 -12.80 -9.18
C VAL A 29 -8.44 -13.92 -9.29
N VAL A 30 -8.46 -14.86 -8.34
CA VAL A 30 -9.45 -15.96 -8.31
C VAL A 30 -10.86 -15.40 -8.21
N THR A 31 -11.10 -14.42 -7.34
CA THR A 31 -12.43 -13.80 -7.20
C THR A 31 -12.83 -13.08 -8.50
N ALA A 32 -11.91 -12.33 -9.11
CA ALA A 32 -12.16 -11.67 -10.38
C ALA A 32 -12.51 -12.69 -11.48
N LEU A 33 -11.81 -13.82 -11.56
CA LEU A 33 -12.13 -14.89 -12.51
C LEU A 33 -13.50 -15.51 -12.22
N LEU A 34 -13.85 -15.78 -10.95
CA LEU A 34 -15.15 -16.34 -10.58
C LEU A 34 -16.33 -15.39 -10.91
N ILE A 35 -16.11 -14.09 -10.90
CA ILE A 35 -17.12 -13.09 -11.26
C ILE A 35 -17.17 -12.86 -12.78
N LEU A 36 -16.01 -12.73 -13.44
CA LEU A 36 -15.92 -12.33 -14.85
C LEU A 36 -16.15 -13.49 -15.83
N VAL A 37 -15.73 -14.71 -15.50
CA VAL A 37 -15.88 -15.87 -16.40
C VAL A 37 -17.36 -16.20 -16.65
N PRO A 38 -18.25 -16.30 -15.65
CA PRO A 38 -19.68 -16.51 -15.89
C PRO A 38 -20.35 -15.34 -16.63
N ALA A 39 -19.88 -14.11 -16.40
CA ALA A 39 -20.38 -12.92 -17.09
C ALA A 39 -20.03 -12.94 -18.60
N TYR A 40 -18.85 -13.46 -18.96
CA TYR A 40 -18.43 -13.62 -20.36
C TYR A 40 -19.11 -14.81 -21.06
N VAL A 41 -19.33 -15.93 -20.37
CA VAL A 41 -19.98 -17.13 -20.95
C VAL A 41 -21.46 -16.88 -21.29
N VAL A 42 -22.14 -15.96 -20.60
CA VAL A 42 -23.54 -15.58 -20.90
C VAL A 42 -23.63 -14.47 -21.96
N ALA A 43 -22.51 -13.83 -22.32
CA ALA A 43 -22.47 -12.73 -23.28
C ALA A 43 -22.37 -13.18 -24.75
N GLU A 44 -22.23 -14.49 -25.04
CA GLU A 44 -22.38 -14.97 -26.42
C GLU A 44 -23.85 -14.84 -26.85
N PRO A 45 -24.16 -14.02 -27.87
CA PRO A 45 -25.52 -13.89 -28.34
C PRO A 45 -25.95 -15.25 -28.95
N PRO A 46 -27.12 -15.80 -28.57
CA PRO A 46 -27.64 -16.96 -29.26
C PRO A 46 -27.79 -16.62 -30.75
N PRO A 47 -27.61 -17.58 -31.68
CA PRO A 47 -27.71 -17.35 -33.13
C PRO A 47 -29.11 -16.95 -33.62
N TYR A 48 -30.05 -16.62 -32.73
CA TYR A 48 -31.39 -16.16 -33.07
C TYR A 48 -31.82 -14.99 -32.17
N HIS A 49 -32.18 -13.88 -32.82
CA HIS A 49 -32.88 -12.76 -32.20
C HIS A 49 -34.20 -13.23 -31.58
N VAL A 50 -34.20 -13.48 -30.27
CA VAL A 50 -35.43 -13.54 -29.49
C VAL A 50 -35.59 -12.20 -28.80
N THR A 51 -36.53 -11.40 -29.31
CA THR A 51 -37.04 -10.18 -28.69
C THR A 51 -37.79 -10.53 -27.41
N GLY A 52 -37.02 -10.68 -26.33
CA GLY A 52 -37.52 -10.80 -24.98
C GLY A 52 -36.34 -10.58 -24.05
N SER A 53 -36.42 -9.56 -23.19
CA SER A 53 -35.47 -9.34 -22.11
C SER A 53 -35.42 -10.59 -21.23
N GLN A 54 -34.51 -11.52 -21.52
CA GLN A 54 -34.24 -12.64 -20.63
C GLN A 54 -33.75 -12.03 -19.30
N PRO A 55 -34.41 -12.30 -18.17
CA PRO A 55 -33.87 -11.92 -16.88
C PRO A 55 -32.49 -12.58 -16.73
N PRO A 56 -31.50 -11.90 -16.10
CA PRO A 56 -30.21 -12.51 -15.82
C PRO A 56 -30.45 -13.86 -15.13
N PRO A 57 -29.68 -14.92 -15.48
CA PRO A 57 -29.94 -16.25 -14.97
C PRO A 57 -29.97 -16.24 -13.44
N ALA A 58 -31.08 -16.75 -12.88
CA ALA A 58 -31.33 -16.80 -11.45
C ALA A 58 -30.14 -17.50 -10.76
N GLY A 59 -29.44 -16.77 -9.88
CA GLY A 59 -28.25 -17.24 -9.17
C GLY A 59 -26.97 -16.45 -9.44
N GLN A 60 -26.85 -15.71 -10.55
CA GLN A 60 -25.63 -14.90 -10.81
C GLN A 60 -25.46 -13.74 -9.81
N GLY A 61 -26.55 -13.07 -9.43
CA GLY A 61 -26.53 -12.01 -8.43
C GLY A 61 -26.12 -12.53 -7.04
N GLU A 62 -26.61 -13.72 -6.66
CA GLU A 62 -26.28 -14.34 -5.37
C GLU A 62 -24.83 -14.81 -5.31
N VAL A 63 -24.30 -15.38 -6.40
CA VAL A 63 -22.90 -15.78 -6.52
C VAL A 63 -21.98 -14.56 -6.48
N ALA A 64 -22.32 -13.47 -7.17
CA ALA A 64 -21.53 -12.24 -7.17
C ALA A 64 -21.50 -11.56 -5.79
N ILE A 65 -22.65 -11.48 -5.10
CA ILE A 65 -22.75 -10.93 -3.75
C ILE A 65 -21.98 -11.83 -2.76
N GLY A 66 -22.13 -13.15 -2.85
CA GLY A 66 -21.40 -14.11 -2.02
C GLY A 66 -19.88 -14.01 -2.22
N ALA A 67 -19.43 -13.94 -3.48
CA ALA A 67 -18.02 -13.77 -3.82
C ALA A 67 -17.46 -12.43 -3.32
N PHE A 68 -18.24 -11.35 -3.40
CA PHE A 68 -17.87 -10.04 -2.85
C PHE A 68 -17.66 -10.08 -1.33
N PHE A 69 -18.61 -10.63 -0.56
CA PHE A 69 -18.46 -10.74 0.89
C PHE A 69 -17.34 -11.70 1.30
N ALA A 70 -17.13 -12.79 0.56
CA ALA A 70 -16.01 -13.69 0.78
C ALA A 70 -14.67 -12.98 0.56
N LEU A 71 -14.53 -12.22 -0.54
CA LEU A 71 -13.33 -11.42 -0.79
C LEU A 71 -13.14 -10.35 0.27
N LEU A 72 -14.20 -9.66 0.69
CA LEU A 72 -14.13 -8.66 1.75
C LEU A 72 -13.63 -9.27 3.06
N ALA A 73 -14.14 -10.45 3.44
CA ALA A 73 -13.67 -11.17 4.62
C ALA A 73 -12.17 -11.57 4.51
N VAL A 74 -11.74 -12.04 3.33
CA VAL A 74 -10.32 -12.36 3.07
C VAL A 74 -9.44 -11.11 3.15
N VAL A 75 -9.87 -9.99 2.56
CA VAL A 75 -9.15 -8.70 2.60
C VAL A 75 -9.00 -8.24 4.06
N ILE A 76 -10.07 -8.30 4.86
CA ILE A 76 -10.03 -7.93 6.28
C ILE A 76 -9.09 -8.85 7.06
N ALA A 77 -9.19 -10.18 6.86
CA ALA A 77 -8.33 -11.13 7.55
C ALA A 77 -6.84 -10.93 7.22
N ILE A 78 -6.53 -10.69 5.93
CA ILE A 78 -5.16 -10.41 5.48
C ILE A 78 -4.69 -9.05 6.03
N ALA A 79 -5.53 -8.02 6.05
CA ALA A 79 -5.17 -6.73 6.63
C ALA A 79 -4.81 -6.87 8.12
N ILE A 80 -5.60 -7.61 8.90
CA ILE A 80 -5.29 -7.92 10.31
C ILE A 80 -3.97 -8.68 10.43
N ALA A 81 -3.75 -9.69 9.58
CA ALA A 81 -2.50 -10.46 9.56
C ALA A 81 -1.28 -9.59 9.22
N LEU A 82 -1.40 -8.69 8.23
CA LEU A 82 -0.35 -7.75 7.85
C LEU A 82 -0.03 -6.78 8.99
N ILE A 83 -1.05 -6.24 9.67
CA ILE A 83 -0.88 -5.39 10.85
C ILE A 83 -0.16 -6.16 11.96
N ALA A 84 -0.56 -7.40 12.22
CA ALA A 84 0.10 -8.25 13.22
C ALA A 84 1.57 -8.52 12.85
N VAL A 85 1.85 -8.87 11.60
CA VAL A 85 3.22 -9.07 11.09
C VAL A 85 4.05 -7.79 11.24
N PHE A 86 3.47 -6.63 10.89
CA PHE A 86 4.13 -5.35 11.03
C PHE A 86 4.55 -5.08 12.48
N PHE A 87 3.63 -5.17 13.44
CA PHE A 87 3.95 -4.89 14.85
C PHE A 87 4.86 -5.95 15.48
N LEU A 88 4.68 -7.23 15.14
CA LEU A 88 5.47 -8.33 15.72
C LEU A 88 6.90 -8.39 15.19
N TYR A 89 7.12 -7.99 13.94
CA TYR A 89 8.42 -8.16 13.27
C TYR A 89 9.02 -6.84 12.80
N ILE A 90 8.33 -6.10 11.93
CA ILE A 90 8.88 -4.93 11.23
C ILE A 90 9.14 -3.79 12.23
N PHE A 91 8.09 -3.36 12.95
CA PHE A 91 8.17 -2.31 13.95
C PHE A 91 9.21 -2.62 15.03
N ARG A 92 9.21 -3.86 15.55
CA ARG A 92 10.17 -4.30 16.57
C ARG A 92 11.60 -4.31 16.04
N GLY A 93 11.81 -4.75 14.79
CA GLY A 93 13.11 -4.77 14.13
C GLY A 93 13.68 -3.36 13.96
N TYR A 94 12.91 -2.44 13.37
CA TYR A 94 13.36 -1.06 13.19
C TYR A 94 13.55 -0.31 14.50
N ARG A 95 12.68 -0.51 15.50
CA ARG A 95 12.87 0.08 16.83
C ARG A 95 14.15 -0.43 17.51
N ALA A 96 14.50 -1.69 17.30
CA ALA A 96 15.76 -2.24 17.78
C ALA A 96 16.97 -1.61 17.06
N LEU A 97 16.93 -1.49 15.73
CA LEU A 97 17.99 -0.81 14.96
C LEU A 97 18.13 0.66 15.36
N HIS A 98 17.03 1.36 15.62
CA HIS A 98 17.08 2.73 16.11
C HIS A 98 17.84 2.84 17.44
N ARG A 99 17.57 1.93 18.39
CA ARG A 99 18.29 1.86 19.67
C ARG A 99 19.78 1.54 19.51
N LEU A 100 20.16 0.90 18.40
CA LEU A 100 21.55 0.59 18.06
C LEU A 100 22.27 1.73 17.31
N GLY A 101 21.60 2.87 17.09
CA GLY A 101 22.20 4.08 16.51
C GLY A 101 21.72 4.43 15.09
N PHE A 102 20.90 3.59 14.45
CA PHE A 102 20.33 3.89 13.13
C PHE A 102 19.14 4.85 13.25
N LYS A 103 19.42 6.16 13.33
CA LYS A 103 18.43 7.21 13.61
C LYS A 103 17.21 7.17 12.67
N TRP A 104 17.42 6.90 11.39
CA TRP A 104 16.35 6.88 10.37
C TRP A 104 15.42 5.66 10.46
N ALA A 105 15.84 4.59 11.16
CA ALA A 105 14.96 3.46 11.44
C ALA A 105 13.74 3.86 12.28
N TRP A 106 13.79 4.99 13.00
CA TRP A 106 12.61 5.54 13.67
C TRP A 106 11.46 5.82 12.71
N TRP A 107 11.76 6.47 11.57
CA TRP A 107 10.76 6.81 10.56
C TRP A 107 10.24 5.58 9.84
N LEU A 108 11.06 4.56 9.60
CA LEU A 108 10.60 3.29 9.03
C LEU A 108 9.70 2.49 9.99
N ALA A 109 9.86 2.67 11.31
CA ALA A 109 8.98 2.07 12.30
C ALA A 109 7.65 2.83 12.43
N TRP A 110 7.69 4.16 12.52
CA TRP A 110 6.50 4.97 12.87
C TRP A 110 5.80 5.59 11.68
N GLY A 111 6.52 5.85 10.58
CA GLY A 111 5.99 6.45 9.36
C GLY A 111 4.75 5.72 8.84
N PRO A 112 4.80 4.38 8.63
CA PRO A 112 3.64 3.63 8.19
C PRO A 112 2.44 3.72 9.15
N ILE A 113 2.69 3.84 10.47
CA ILE A 113 1.62 4.03 11.46
C ILE A 113 0.97 5.40 11.28
N VAL A 114 1.77 6.45 11.09
CA VAL A 114 1.29 7.80 10.85
C VAL A 114 0.45 7.86 9.57
N GLU A 115 0.91 7.22 8.50
CA GLU A 115 0.14 7.12 7.24
C GLU A 115 -1.19 6.41 7.43
N VAL A 116 -1.22 5.28 8.15
CA VAL A 116 -2.48 4.58 8.45
C VAL A 116 -3.43 5.46 9.27
N VAL A 117 -2.92 6.17 10.27
CA VAL A 117 -3.74 7.10 11.07
C VAL A 117 -4.30 8.22 10.19
N LEU A 118 -3.50 8.78 9.29
CA LEU A 118 -3.96 9.81 8.35
C LEU A 118 -4.99 9.28 7.36
N ALA A 119 -4.80 8.05 6.86
CA ALA A 119 -5.77 7.38 6.01
C ALA A 119 -7.10 7.15 6.76
N LEU A 120 -7.06 6.78 8.04
CA LEU A 120 -8.26 6.64 8.87
C LEU A 120 -8.95 7.98 9.14
N VAL A 121 -8.19 9.07 9.27
CA VAL A 121 -8.74 10.44 9.36
C VAL A 121 -9.33 10.89 8.01
N ALA A 122 -8.82 10.38 6.89
CA ALA A 122 -9.36 10.68 5.56
C ALA A 122 -10.81 10.18 5.40
N VAL A 123 -11.12 9.01 5.95
CA VAL A 123 -12.45 8.37 5.82
C VAL A 123 -13.60 9.29 6.26
N PRO A 124 -13.65 9.84 7.49
CA PRO A 124 -14.73 10.74 7.90
C PRO A 124 -14.74 12.04 7.09
N ILE A 125 -13.58 12.56 6.67
CA ILE A 125 -13.52 13.76 5.83
C ILE A 125 -14.18 13.49 4.49
N VAL A 126 -13.88 12.36 3.84
CA VAL A 126 -14.54 11.94 2.59
C VAL A 126 -16.05 11.78 2.79
N ILE A 127 -16.48 11.14 3.89
CA ILE A 127 -17.89 10.93 4.22
C ILE A 127 -18.65 12.25 4.40
N ILE A 128 -18.02 13.29 4.95
CA ILE A 128 -18.64 14.62 5.15
C ILE A 128 -18.57 15.48 3.89
N SER A 129 -17.47 15.38 3.13
CA SER A 129 -17.22 16.16 1.90
C SER A 129 -18.15 15.76 0.74
N ILE A 130 -18.55 14.48 0.63
CA ILE A 130 -19.43 14.03 -0.47
C ILE A 130 -20.85 14.62 -0.35
N PRO A 131 -21.56 14.51 0.79
CA PRO A 131 -22.90 15.08 0.94
C PRO A 131 -22.92 16.60 0.90
N SER A 132 -21.87 17.26 1.40
CA SER A 132 -21.77 18.73 1.36
C SER A 132 -21.62 19.24 -0.08
N ALA A 133 -20.83 18.59 -0.93
CA ALA A 133 -20.77 18.91 -2.36
C ALA A 133 -22.13 18.78 -3.04
N VAL A 134 -22.89 17.72 -2.72
CA VAL A 134 -24.26 17.51 -3.24
C VAL A 134 -25.24 18.56 -2.73
N TYR A 135 -25.15 18.96 -1.46
CA TYR A 135 -26.03 19.96 -0.84
C TYR A 135 -25.87 21.35 -1.49
N TYR A 136 -24.64 21.79 -1.76
CA TYR A 136 -24.40 23.07 -2.43
C TYR A 136 -24.82 23.07 -3.90
N ASP A 137 -24.71 21.92 -4.59
CA ASP A 137 -25.21 21.76 -5.96
C ASP A 137 -26.74 21.81 -6.02
N MET A 138 -27.42 21.14 -5.08
CA MET A 138 -28.88 21.21 -4.92
C MET A 138 -29.36 22.61 -4.51
N GLY A 139 -28.62 23.32 -3.66
CA GLY A 139 -28.92 24.70 -3.26
C GLY A 139 -28.77 25.70 -4.41
N TYR A 140 -27.82 25.48 -5.33
CA TYR A 140 -27.68 26.26 -6.56
C TYR A 140 -28.85 25.99 -7.52
N GLN A 141 -29.23 24.72 -7.72
CA GLN A 141 -30.39 24.35 -8.55
C GLN A 141 -31.72 24.86 -7.96
N ALA A 142 -31.82 24.96 -6.64
CA ALA A 142 -33.01 25.45 -5.94
C ALA A 142 -33.07 27.00 -5.82
N GLY A 143 -32.15 27.74 -6.44
CA GLY A 143 -32.23 29.21 -6.53
C GLY A 143 -31.78 29.99 -5.28
N TYR A 144 -31.13 29.33 -4.32
CA TYR A 144 -30.64 29.98 -3.09
C TYR A 144 -29.36 30.83 -3.28
N GLY A 145 -28.86 30.94 -4.52
CA GLY A 145 -27.77 31.85 -4.87
C GLY A 145 -26.38 31.42 -4.40
N TYR A 146 -26.19 30.18 -3.92
CA TYR A 146 -24.87 29.66 -3.57
C TYR A 146 -24.11 29.24 -4.83
N PRO A 147 -22.98 29.87 -5.17
CA PRO A 147 -22.19 29.45 -6.32
C PRO A 147 -21.68 28.01 -6.17
N ALA A 148 -21.90 27.15 -7.17
CA ALA A 148 -21.48 25.74 -7.14
C ALA A 148 -19.97 25.56 -6.83
N TRP A 149 -19.12 26.51 -7.22
CA TRP A 149 -17.68 26.48 -6.94
C TRP A 149 -17.34 26.60 -5.43
N LEU A 150 -18.17 27.28 -4.62
CA LEU A 150 -17.98 27.34 -3.17
C LEU A 150 -18.24 25.99 -2.50
N GLY A 151 -19.21 25.21 -3.00
CA GLY A 151 -19.45 23.83 -2.56
C GLY A 151 -18.29 22.89 -2.92
N MET A 152 -17.72 23.06 -4.11
CA MET A 152 -16.54 22.28 -4.52
C MET A 152 -15.30 22.62 -3.69
N ILE A 153 -15.03 23.89 -3.40
CA ILE A 153 -13.86 24.28 -2.58
C ILE A 153 -14.03 23.82 -1.14
N THR A 154 -15.21 23.97 -0.54
CA THR A 154 -15.45 23.55 0.85
C THR A 154 -15.35 22.04 1.02
N ALA A 155 -15.78 21.25 0.03
CA ALA A 155 -15.63 19.80 0.04
C ALA A 155 -14.20 19.32 -0.29
N ALA A 156 -13.53 19.98 -1.24
CA ALA A 156 -12.23 19.54 -1.75
C ALA A 156 -11.03 20.06 -0.95
N ALA A 157 -11.10 21.25 -0.35
CA ALA A 157 -9.96 21.85 0.36
C ALA A 157 -9.46 20.98 1.53
N PRO A 158 -10.32 20.38 2.39
CA PRO A 158 -9.87 19.47 3.44
C PRO A 158 -9.21 18.21 2.87
N LEU A 159 -9.73 17.67 1.77
CA LEU A 159 -9.19 16.48 1.11
C LEU A 159 -7.83 16.77 0.46
N LEU A 160 -7.68 17.93 -0.21
CA LEU A 160 -6.43 18.37 -0.80
C LEU A 160 -5.37 18.65 0.26
N ALA A 161 -5.75 19.28 1.37
CA ALA A 161 -4.84 19.51 2.50
C ALA A 161 -4.36 18.20 3.11
N LEU A 162 -5.27 17.25 3.34
CA LEU A 162 -4.91 15.94 3.85
C LEU A 162 -4.04 15.16 2.87
N PHE A 163 -4.38 15.19 1.57
CA PHE A 163 -3.58 14.56 0.53
C PHE A 163 -2.16 15.13 0.50
N ALA A 164 -2.02 16.45 0.57
CA ALA A 164 -0.70 17.10 0.64
C ALA A 164 0.09 16.65 1.87
N ILE A 165 -0.55 16.52 3.04
CA ILE A 165 0.08 16.01 4.27
C ILE A 165 0.55 14.56 4.09
N ILE A 166 -0.30 13.69 3.53
CA ILE A 166 0.04 12.30 3.25
C ILE A 166 1.24 12.22 2.30
N VAL A 167 1.23 13.00 1.21
CA VAL A 167 2.35 13.05 0.25
C VAL A 167 3.64 13.53 0.92
N ILE A 168 3.58 14.59 1.74
CA ILE A 168 4.77 15.09 2.45
C ILE A 168 5.34 14.02 3.39
N ILE A 169 4.48 13.30 4.12
CA ILE A 169 4.91 12.24 5.02
C ILE A 169 5.49 11.06 4.25
N GLY A 170 4.87 10.66 3.14
CA GLY A 170 5.41 9.66 2.23
C GLY A 170 6.82 10.04 1.76
N LEU A 171 7.02 11.27 1.30
CA LEU A 171 8.35 11.76 0.90
C LEU A 171 9.38 11.73 2.06
N ILE A 172 8.96 12.04 3.29
CA ILE A 172 9.84 11.95 4.47
C ILE A 172 10.23 10.48 4.72
N ILE A 173 9.29 9.56 4.58
CA ILE A 173 9.54 8.11 4.74
C ILE A 173 10.48 7.62 3.64
N ASP A 174 10.27 8.05 2.39
CA ASP A 174 11.12 7.67 1.26
C ASP A 174 12.56 8.15 1.46
N VAL A 175 12.73 9.42 1.87
CA VAL A 175 14.05 9.97 2.21
C VAL A 175 14.68 9.22 3.38
N ALA A 176 13.90 8.90 4.42
CA ALA A 176 14.40 8.12 5.54
C ALA A 176 14.83 6.71 5.11
N HIS A 177 14.11 6.08 4.18
CA HIS A 177 14.44 4.76 3.64
C HIS A 177 15.75 4.80 2.86
N ILE A 178 15.92 5.79 1.97
CA ILE A 178 17.16 6.01 1.22
C ILE A 178 18.36 6.18 2.16
N ILE A 179 18.25 7.05 3.17
CA ILE A 179 19.36 7.30 4.10
C ILE A 179 19.62 6.06 4.96
N PHE A 180 18.57 5.36 5.39
CA PHE A 180 18.70 4.13 6.16
C PHE A 180 19.44 3.04 5.38
N LEU A 181 19.10 2.80 4.10
CA LEU A 181 19.78 1.81 3.26
C LEU A 181 21.25 2.17 3.04
N TYR A 182 21.53 3.46 2.82
CA TYR A 182 22.90 3.96 2.73
C TYR A 182 23.69 3.72 4.03
N ASP A 183 23.12 4.05 5.19
CA ASP A 183 23.76 3.84 6.49
C ASP A 183 23.99 2.36 6.79
N MET A 184 23.02 1.50 6.47
CA MET A 184 23.14 0.05 6.62
C MET A 184 24.26 -0.52 5.74
N HIS A 185 24.35 -0.09 4.48
CA HIS A 185 25.46 -0.49 3.62
C HIS A 185 26.80 0.03 4.15
N LYS A 186 26.86 1.30 4.59
CA LYS A 186 28.07 1.91 5.12
C LYS A 186 28.61 1.15 6.33
N TYR A 187 27.72 0.70 7.22
CA TYR A 187 28.04 -0.04 8.44
C TYR A 187 28.40 -1.51 8.18
N THR A 188 27.58 -2.23 7.40
CA THR A 188 27.72 -3.68 7.21
C THR A 188 28.63 -4.08 6.04
N LYS A 189 28.82 -3.18 5.06
CA LYS A 189 29.46 -3.46 3.76
C LYS A 189 28.80 -4.56 2.95
N ILE A 190 27.58 -4.97 3.30
CA ILE A 190 26.81 -5.97 2.55
C ILE A 190 26.31 -5.32 1.25
N GLY A 191 26.61 -5.96 0.11
CA GLY A 191 26.30 -5.44 -1.23
C GLY A 191 24.79 -5.31 -1.50
N TYR A 192 23.96 -6.20 -0.94
CA TYR A 192 22.51 -6.14 -1.15
C TYR A 192 21.86 -4.84 -0.64
N PHE A 193 22.37 -4.22 0.43
CA PHE A 193 21.85 -2.91 0.86
C PHE A 193 22.13 -1.80 -0.17
N GLN A 194 23.29 -1.85 -0.83
CA GLN A 194 23.61 -0.90 -1.90
C GLN A 194 22.74 -1.13 -3.14
N ILE A 195 22.50 -2.39 -3.50
CA ILE A 195 21.61 -2.73 -4.62
C ILE A 195 20.18 -2.26 -4.31
N SER A 196 19.67 -2.53 -3.11
CA SER A 196 18.35 -2.03 -2.67
C SER A 196 18.27 -0.51 -2.74
N PHE A 197 19.29 0.19 -2.22
CA PHE A 197 19.38 1.65 -2.29
C PHE A 197 19.25 2.18 -3.74
N ILE A 198 19.97 1.56 -4.69
CA ILE A 198 19.93 1.97 -6.10
C ILE A 198 18.55 1.66 -6.70
N LEU A 199 18.04 0.45 -6.49
CA LEU A 199 16.75 0.03 -7.02
C LEU A 199 15.61 0.90 -6.47
N TYR A 200 15.67 1.28 -5.20
CA TYR A 200 14.69 2.13 -4.56
C TYR A 200 14.65 3.52 -5.21
N ILE A 201 15.81 4.15 -5.42
CA ILE A 201 15.89 5.45 -6.10
C ILE A 201 15.34 5.35 -7.53
N ILE A 202 15.74 4.31 -8.28
CA ILE A 202 15.25 4.11 -9.66
C ILE A 202 13.72 3.91 -9.67
N GLY A 203 13.21 3.05 -8.78
CA GLY A 203 11.79 2.78 -8.64
C GLY A 203 10.99 4.03 -8.28
N LEU A 204 11.49 4.82 -7.34
CA LEU A 204 10.89 6.09 -6.94
C LEU A 204 10.86 7.08 -8.10
N VAL A 205 11.98 7.29 -8.80
CA VAL A 205 12.03 8.18 -9.97
C VAL A 205 11.06 7.73 -11.06
N LEU A 206 10.98 6.42 -11.34
CA LEU A 206 10.03 5.89 -12.31
C LEU A 206 8.56 6.10 -11.87
N SER A 207 8.27 5.96 -10.58
CA SER A 207 6.92 6.15 -10.01
C SER A 207 6.42 7.59 -10.15
N LEU A 208 7.33 8.57 -10.17
CA LEU A 208 7.02 9.99 -10.37
C LEU A 208 6.70 10.34 -11.83
N ILE A 209 6.90 9.42 -12.77
CA ILE A 209 6.51 9.58 -14.19
C ILE A 209 5.02 9.20 -14.33
N ILE A 210 4.16 10.03 -13.74
CA ILE A 210 2.73 9.78 -13.52
C ILE A 210 1.93 9.54 -14.81
N PHE A 211 2.43 10.00 -15.97
CA PHE A 211 1.67 9.96 -17.23
C PHE A 211 1.90 8.70 -18.10
N SER A 212 2.75 7.76 -17.69
CA SER A 212 3.05 6.56 -18.49
C SER A 212 2.69 5.28 -17.75
N VAL A 213 1.70 4.54 -18.28
CA VAL A 213 1.34 3.20 -17.79
C VAL A 213 2.56 2.27 -17.81
N ALA A 214 3.38 2.35 -18.86
CA ALA A 214 4.61 1.55 -18.97
C ALA A 214 5.62 1.91 -17.86
N ALA A 215 5.77 3.19 -17.53
CA ALA A 215 6.63 3.62 -16.44
C ALA A 215 6.10 3.13 -15.08
N GLY A 216 4.78 3.16 -14.85
CA GLY A 216 4.16 2.63 -13.64
C GLY A 216 4.39 1.12 -13.46
N VAL A 217 4.26 0.34 -14.53
CA VAL A 217 4.56 -1.11 -14.51
C VAL A 217 6.03 -1.36 -14.19
N LEU A 218 6.95 -0.64 -14.85
CA LEU A 218 8.38 -0.77 -14.59
C LEU A 218 8.74 -0.34 -13.17
N ALA A 219 8.18 0.76 -12.66
CA ALA A 219 8.36 1.20 -11.28
C ALA A 219 7.95 0.11 -10.30
N THR A 220 6.78 -0.51 -10.53
CA THR A 220 6.28 -1.61 -9.69
C THR A 220 7.22 -2.81 -9.69
N LEU A 221 7.73 -3.21 -10.86
CA LEU A 221 8.68 -4.33 -10.97
C LEU A 221 10.01 -4.02 -10.28
N VAL A 222 10.52 -2.79 -10.43
CA VAL A 222 11.77 -2.35 -9.80
C VAL A 222 11.62 -2.28 -8.28
N LEU A 223 10.54 -1.70 -7.77
CA LEU A 223 10.25 -1.63 -6.32
C LEU A 223 9.98 -3.02 -5.74
N PHE A 224 9.39 -3.95 -6.51
CA PHE A 224 9.28 -5.34 -6.10
C PHE A 224 10.66 -6.02 -5.99
N ALA A 225 11.54 -5.82 -6.98
CA ALA A 225 12.90 -6.35 -6.94
C ALA A 225 13.72 -5.74 -5.79
N GLU A 226 13.53 -4.45 -5.52
CA GLU A 226 14.07 -3.74 -4.36
C GLU A 226 13.65 -4.42 -3.07
N TYR A 227 12.35 -4.62 -2.86
CA TYR A 227 11.80 -5.26 -1.67
C TYR A 227 12.41 -6.64 -1.40
N ILE A 228 12.54 -7.47 -2.44
CA ILE A 228 13.17 -8.79 -2.35
C ILE A 228 14.66 -8.66 -2.00
N THR A 229 15.35 -7.70 -2.60
CA THR A 229 16.77 -7.44 -2.34
C THR A 229 17.00 -6.96 -0.91
N GLU A 230 16.17 -6.04 -0.41
CA GLU A 230 16.20 -5.56 0.97
C GLU A 230 15.97 -6.71 1.96
N MET A 231 14.96 -7.54 1.69
CA MET A 231 14.67 -8.74 2.47
C MET A 231 15.90 -9.67 2.56
N LEU A 232 16.58 -9.91 1.43
CA LEU A 232 17.80 -10.73 1.40
C LEU A 232 18.97 -10.05 2.14
N ALA A 233 19.09 -8.73 2.05
CA ALA A 233 20.08 -7.96 2.80
C ALA A 233 19.89 -8.15 4.32
N TYR A 234 18.66 -8.09 4.82
CA TYR A 234 18.35 -8.37 6.22
C TYR A 234 18.68 -9.80 6.63
N ARG A 235 18.44 -10.78 5.74
CA ARG A 235 18.82 -12.18 6.00
C ARG A 235 20.33 -12.31 6.16
N GLU A 236 21.13 -11.68 5.31
CA GLU A 236 22.58 -11.71 5.39
C GLU A 236 23.09 -10.96 6.64
N ALA A 237 22.56 -9.77 6.89
CA ALA A 237 22.88 -8.97 8.08
C ALA A 237 22.57 -9.70 9.39
N SER A 238 21.54 -10.56 9.40
CA SER A 238 21.20 -11.38 10.56
C SER A 238 22.24 -12.46 10.89
N ARG A 239 23.08 -12.85 9.91
CA ARG A 239 24.15 -13.84 10.05
C ARG A 239 25.52 -13.20 10.18
N TRP A 240 25.60 -11.92 9.87
CA TRP A 240 26.83 -11.15 9.94
C TRP A 240 27.20 -10.84 11.39
N THR A 241 28.45 -11.09 11.76
CA THR A 241 29.02 -10.71 13.06
C THR A 241 29.55 -9.28 12.98
N PRO A 242 28.98 -8.33 13.74
CA PRO A 242 29.44 -6.96 13.71
C PRO A 242 30.86 -6.83 14.26
N PRO A 243 31.71 -5.93 13.71
CA PRO A 243 32.84 -5.38 14.45
C PRO A 243 32.35 -4.78 15.76
N ALA A 244 33.17 -4.81 16.81
CA ALA A 244 32.84 -4.17 18.09
C ALA A 244 32.34 -2.74 17.83
N ALA A 245 31.15 -2.41 18.34
CA ALA A 245 30.55 -1.10 18.10
C ALA A 245 31.52 -0.01 18.55
N PRO A 246 31.74 1.07 17.75
CA PRO A 246 32.50 2.20 18.22
C PRO A 246 31.83 2.73 19.50
N SER A 247 32.59 2.76 20.58
CA SER A 247 32.16 3.32 21.87
C SER A 247 31.66 4.74 21.61
N GLN A 248 30.40 4.99 21.98
CA GLN A 248 29.88 6.36 22.09
C GLN A 248 30.58 7.09 23.23
#